data_AF-A0A851S6E1-F1
#
_entry.id   AF-A0A851S6E1-F1
#
_cell.length_a   1.000
_cell.length_b   1.000
_cell.length_c   1.000
_cell.angle_alpha   90.00
_cell.angle_beta   90.00
_cell.angle_gamma   90.00
#
_symmetry.space_group_name_H-M   'P 1'
#
loop_
_entity.id
_entity.type
_entity.pdbx_description
1 polymer ?
#
loop_
_entity_poly.entity_id
_entity_poly.type
_entity_poly.pdbx_seq_one_letter_code
_entity_poly.pdbx_strand_id
1 'polypeptide(L)'
;LGGFSTGLSKMDELVCAEVALRLHKPKDTTMMCIKATLKICEWALSSGQNLDFVFKDIGVLVCRQNHVVMRFFEDLVREVAQSQRMAEGLLQV
;
A
#
# COMPACT_ATOMS: atom_id res chain seq x y z
N LEU A 1 -3.63 -16.66 21.16
CA LEU A 1 -3.39 -17.78 20.22
C LEU A 1 -4.51 -17.73 19.17
N GLY A 2 -4.37 -16.87 18.16
CA GLY A 2 -5.31 -16.79 17.03
C GLY A 2 -4.57 -17.28 15.79
N GLY A 3 -5.06 -18.36 15.18
CA GLY A 3 -4.40 -19.04 14.07
C GLY A 3 -4.30 -18.15 12.83
N PHE A 4 -3.10 -18.03 12.30
CA PHE A 4 -2.86 -17.56 10.94
C PHE A 4 -3.50 -18.56 9.98
N SER A 5 -4.49 -18.11 9.18
CA SER A 5 -4.96 -18.88 8.04
C SER A 5 -3.77 -19.15 7.11
N THR A 6 -3.40 -20.41 6.94
CA THR A 6 -2.21 -20.86 6.21
C THR A 6 -2.38 -20.87 4.69
N GLY A 7 -3.43 -20.24 4.15
CA GLY A 7 -3.63 -20.05 2.71
C GLY A 7 -3.73 -18.57 2.36
N LEU A 8 -2.91 -18.12 1.40
CA LEU A 8 -3.15 -16.85 0.71
C LEU A 8 -4.53 -16.92 0.05
N SER A 9 -5.29 -15.84 0.09
CA SER A 9 -6.53 -15.77 -0.67
C SER A 9 -6.21 -15.94 -2.16
N LYS A 10 -7.15 -16.47 -2.95
CA LYS A 10 -7.01 -16.49 -4.42
C LYS A 10 -6.67 -15.11 -5.00
N MET A 11 -7.17 -14.05 -4.35
CA MET A 11 -6.84 -12.66 -4.69
C MET A 11 -5.35 -12.36 -4.49
N ASP A 12 -4.76 -12.79 -3.37
CA ASP A 12 -3.36 -12.52 -3.05
C ASP A 12 -2.42 -13.29 -3.99
N GLU A 13 -2.82 -14.49 -4.41
CA GLU A 13 -2.07 -15.25 -5.42
C GLU A 13 -2.04 -14.56 -6.78
N LEU A 14 -3.17 -13.98 -7.20
CA LEU A 14 -3.27 -13.20 -8.43
C LEU A 14 -2.42 -11.93 -8.36
N VAL A 15 -2.48 -11.21 -7.23
CA VAL A 15 -1.62 -10.04 -7.00
C VAL A 15 -0.14 -10.42 -7.04
N CYS A 16 0.25 -11.52 -6.39
CA CYS A 16 1.64 -12.00 -6.45
C CYS A 16 2.08 -12.37 -7.87
N ALA A 17 1.21 -13.01 -8.66
CA ALA A 17 1.49 -13.37 -10.04
C ALA A 17 1.68 -12.12 -10.92
N GLU A 18 0.80 -11.13 -10.78
CA GLU A 18 0.88 -9.86 -11.52
C GLU A 18 2.18 -9.10 -11.17
N VAL A 19 2.52 -9.01 -9.88
CA VAL A 19 3.75 -8.34 -9.44
C VAL A 19 4.98 -9.09 -9.95
N ALA A 20 4.98 -10.43 -9.89
CA ALA A 20 6.08 -11.25 -10.40
C ALA A 20 6.28 -11.03 -11.91
N LEU A 21 5.20 -10.96 -12.68
CA LEU A 21 5.20 -10.66 -14.11
C LEU A 21 5.83 -9.28 -14.39
N ARG A 22 5.35 -8.24 -13.71
CA ARG A 22 5.82 -6.85 -13.91
C ARG A 22 7.28 -6.64 -13.51
N LEU A 23 7.74 -7.32 -12.47
CA LEU A 23 9.11 -7.20 -11.97
C LEU A 23 10.09 -8.14 -12.66
N HIS A 24 9.62 -9.03 -13.55
CA HIS A 24 10.40 -10.11 -14.14
C HIS A 24 11.15 -10.93 -13.07
N LYS A 25 10.45 -11.28 -11.99
CA LYS A 25 10.99 -12.07 -10.88
C LYS A 25 10.21 -13.38 -10.68
N PRO A 26 10.83 -14.44 -10.16
CA PRO A 26 10.12 -15.67 -9.82
C PRO A 26 9.00 -15.40 -8.81
N LYS A 27 7.85 -16.08 -8.98
CA LYS A 27 6.68 -15.94 -8.09
C LYS A 27 7.05 -16.17 -6.62
N ASP A 28 7.89 -17.17 -6.34
CA ASP A 28 8.33 -17.50 -4.98
C ASP A 28 9.18 -16.38 -4.36
N THR A 29 10.06 -15.76 -5.15
CA THR A 29 10.83 -14.59 -4.73
C THR A 29 9.91 -13.42 -4.42
N THR A 30 8.98 -13.11 -5.31
CA THR A 30 7.99 -12.04 -5.11
C THR A 30 7.16 -12.27 -3.85
N MET A 31 6.68 -13.50 -3.64
CA MET A 31 5.90 -13.86 -2.46
C MET A 31 6.73 -13.73 -1.17
N MET A 32 8.00 -14.14 -1.18
CA MET A 32 8.90 -13.95 -0.04
C MET A 32 9.11 -12.47 0.28
N CYS A 33 9.35 -11.63 -0.73
CA CYS A 33 9.52 -10.20 -0.54
C CYS A 33 8.25 -9.56 0.05
N ILE A 34 7.08 -9.85 -0.51
CA ILE A 34 5.80 -9.34 0.00
C ILE A 34 5.60 -9.74 1.47
N LYS A 35 5.82 -11.02 1.81
CA LYS A 35 5.71 -11.50 3.19
C LYS A 35 6.69 -10.81 4.13
N ALA A 36 7.93 -10.61 3.71
CA ALA A 36 8.94 -9.93 4.51
C ALA A 36 8.57 -8.46 4.76
N THR A 37 8.13 -7.75 3.73
CA THR A 37 7.68 -6.36 3.83
C THR A 37 6.47 -6.24 4.76
N LEU A 38 5.46 -7.10 4.60
CA LEU A 38 4.27 -7.10 5.46
C LEU A 38 4.62 -7.30 6.94
N LYS A 39 5.54 -8.22 7.25
CA LYS A 39 6.02 -8.44 8.62
C LYS A 39 6.67 -7.19 9.22
N ILE A 40 7.47 -6.46 8.42
CA ILE A 40 8.10 -5.21 8.87
C ILE A 40 7.02 -4.16 9.13
N CYS A 41 6.04 -4.03 8.25
CA CYS A 41 4.92 -3.09 8.42
C CYS A 41 4.09 -3.43 9.67
N GLU A 42 3.72 -4.69 9.86
CA GLU A 42 2.96 -5.16 11.02
C GLU A 42 3.71 -4.88 12.33
N TRP A 43 5.02 -5.18 12.37
CA TRP A 43 5.86 -4.86 13.52
C TRP A 43 5.92 -3.35 13.79
N ALA A 44 6.15 -2.53 12.76
CA ALA A 44 6.25 -1.08 12.91
C ALA A 44 4.95 -0.49 13.44
N LEU A 45 3.81 -0.89 12.87
CA LEU A 45 2.48 -0.41 13.27
C LEU A 45 2.12 -0.85 14.69
N SER A 46 2.32 -2.12 15.04
CA SER A 46 2.03 -2.64 16.40
C SER A 46 2.93 -2.05 17.48
N SER A 47 4.17 -1.68 17.12
CA SER A 47 5.15 -1.10 18.05
C SER A 47 5.08 0.44 18.12
N GLY A 48 4.07 1.06 17.50
CA GLY A 48 3.91 2.51 17.46
C GLY A 48 5.04 3.25 16.74
N GLN A 49 5.81 2.54 15.90
CA GLN A 49 6.89 3.12 15.12
C GLN A 49 6.35 3.99 13.99
N ASN A 50 7.16 4.96 13.60
CA ASN A 50 6.85 5.82 12.47
C ASN A 50 7.12 5.07 11.16
N LEU A 51 6.14 5.04 10.26
CA LEU A 51 6.25 4.39 8.96
C LEU A 51 5.62 5.27 7.88
N ASP A 52 6.31 5.44 6.76
CA ASP A 52 5.80 6.18 5.60
C ASP A 52 5.74 5.27 4.38
N PHE A 53 4.59 5.23 3.71
CA PHE A 53 4.45 4.58 2.40
C PHE A 53 4.42 5.65 1.32
N VAL A 54 5.41 5.64 0.43
CA VAL A 54 5.46 6.56 -0.71
C VAL A 54 4.81 5.87 -1.91
N PHE A 55 3.69 6.42 -2.34
CA PHE A 55 3.02 6.06 -3.58
C PHE A 55 3.52 7.00 -4.67
N LYS A 56 4.28 6.44 -5.61
CA LYS A 56 4.81 7.19 -6.75
C LYS A 56 3.67 7.94 -7.45
N ASP A 57 3.90 9.21 -7.76
CA ASP A 57 2.98 10.11 -8.47
C ASP A 57 1.67 10.44 -7.71
N ILE A 58 1.46 9.87 -6.51
CA ILE A 58 0.25 10.10 -5.71
C ILE A 58 0.57 10.89 -4.44
N GLY A 59 1.46 10.38 -3.59
CA GLY A 59 1.74 11.00 -2.30
C GLY A 59 2.34 10.04 -1.28
N VAL A 60 2.30 10.46 -0.01
CA VAL A 60 2.87 9.73 1.11
C VAL A 60 1.79 9.45 2.16
N LEU A 61 1.59 8.17 2.48
CA LEU A 61 0.79 7.75 3.62
C LEU A 61 1.68 7.74 4.87
N VAL A 62 1.47 8.72 5.73
CA VAL A 62 2.26 8.97 6.94
C VAL A 62 1.59 8.32 8.13
N CYS A 63 2.27 7.37 8.77
CA CYS A 63 1.83 6.70 9.99
C CYS A 63 2.68 7.18 11.18
N ARG A 64 2.07 7.84 12.16
CA ARG A 64 2.74 8.39 13.35
C ARG A 64 1.86 8.19 14.57
N GLN A 65 2.39 7.59 15.64
CA GLN A 65 1.70 7.52 16.94
C GLN A 65 0.21 7.13 16.84
N ASN A 66 -0.09 6.10 16.04
CA ASN A 66 -1.46 5.61 15.76
C ASN A 66 -2.36 6.52 14.90
N HIS A 67 -1.84 7.61 14.38
CA HIS A 67 -2.51 8.48 13.41
C HIS A 67 -1.99 8.19 12.00
N VAL A 68 -2.92 8.08 11.05
CA VAL A 68 -2.62 7.80 9.64
C VAL A 68 -3.16 8.95 8.79
N VAL A 69 -2.29 9.59 8.01
CA VAL A 69 -2.67 10.71 7.12
C VAL A 69 -2.09 10.49 5.74
N MET A 70 -2.91 10.71 4.72
CA MET A 70 -2.44 10.80 3.35
C MET A 70 -2.02 12.24 3.03
N ARG A 71 -0.79 12.41 2.53
CA ARG A 71 -0.27 13.68 2.00
C ARG A 71 -0.07 13.54 0.50
N PHE A 72 -0.89 14.21 -0.29
CA PHE A 72 -0.80 14.14 -1.76
C PHE A 72 0.31 15.04 -2.30
N PHE A 73 0.93 14.63 -3.40
CA PHE A 73 1.85 15.50 -4.15
C PHE A 73 1.06 16.62 -4.85
N GLU A 74 1.67 17.81 -4.93
CA GLU A 74 1.03 18.99 -5.52
C GLU A 74 0.62 18.75 -6.97
N ASP A 75 1.45 18.04 -7.73
CA ASP A 75 1.18 17.72 -9.14
C ASP A 75 -0.14 16.94 -9.29
N LEU A 76 -0.36 15.92 -8.46
CA LEU A 76 -1.62 15.17 -8.44
C LEU A 76 -2.80 16.08 -8.07
N VAL A 77 -2.66 16.90 -7.02
CA VAL A 77 -3.72 17.81 -6.58
C VAL A 77 -4.10 18.79 -7.69
N ARG A 78 -3.10 19.30 -8.42
CA ARG A 78 -3.30 20.22 -9.54
C ARG A 78 -3.98 19.56 -10.72
N GLU A 79 -3.56 18.35 -11.10
CA GLU A 79 -4.22 17.56 -12.16
C GLU A 79 -5.69 17.29 -11.81
N VAL A 80 -5.95 16.87 -10.58
CA VAL A 80 -7.31 16.63 -10.06
C VAL A 80 -8.15 17.90 -10.12
N ALA A 81 -7.63 19.04 -9.64
CA ALA A 81 -8.33 20.32 -9.62
C ALA A 81 -8.67 20.84 -11.03
N GLN A 82 -7.81 20.54 -12.01
CA GLN A 82 -8.03 20.88 -13.42
C GLN A 82 -9.01 19.90 -14.10
N SER A 83 -9.19 18.71 -13.55
CA SER A 83 -10.16 17.73 -14.05
C SER A 83 -11.56 18.04 -13.51
N GLN A 84 -12.48 18.43 -14.39
CA GLN A 84 -13.89 18.74 -14.06
C GLN A 84 -14.69 17.56 -13.45
N ARG A 85 -14.09 16.37 -13.34
CA ARG A 85 -14.77 15.10 -13.00
C ARG A 85 -14.35 14.45 -11.68
N MET A 86 -13.34 14.96 -10.98
CA MET A 86 -12.77 14.26 -9.81
C MET A 86 -13.14 14.88 -8.45
N ALA A 87 -13.62 16.12 -8.41
CA ALA A 87 -13.99 16.77 -7.14
C ALA A 87 -15.11 16.00 -6.39
N GLU A 88 -16.04 15.38 -7.12
CA GLU A 88 -17.15 14.62 -6.53
C GLU A 88 -16.73 13.25 -5.97
N GLY A 89 -15.65 12.65 -6.48
CA GLY A 89 -15.18 11.33 -6.05
C GLY A 89 -14.26 11.34 -4.83
N LEU A 90 -13.56 12.44 -4.58
CA LEU A 90 -12.63 12.58 -3.45
C LEU A 90 -13.27 13.18 -2.19
N LEU A 91 -14.46 13.78 -2.31
CA LEU A 91 -15.24 14.33 -1.20
C LEU A 91 -16.25 13.32 -0.60
N GLN A 92 -16.37 12.13 -1.17
CA GLN A 92 -17.14 11.03 -0.58
C GLN A 92 -16.27 10.30 0.44
N VAL A 93 -16.13 10.88 1.63
CA VAL A 93 -15.61 10.23 2.85
C VAL A 93 -16.69 10.30 3.91
#